data_AF-A0A817VI37-F1
#
_entry.id   AF-A0A817VI37-F1
#
_cell.length_a   1.000
_cell.length_b   1.000
_cell.length_c   1.000
_cell.angle_alpha   90.00
_cell.angle_beta   90.00
_cell.angle_gamma   90.00
#
_symmetry.space_group_name_H-M   'P 1'
#
loop_
_entity.id
_entity.type
_entity.pdbx_description
1 polymer ?
#
loop_
_entity_poly.entity_id
_entity_poly.type
_entity_poly.pdbx_seq_one_letter_code
_entity_poly.pdbx_strand_id
1 'polypeptide(L)'
;MIDSFLVLRQLIQKLFSYKHQLKIQPKQVKKLADYELTSDDWNVLLVLHSILKPFYHATKVMSGGQYPSIGLAFYLLTRLKNFLQHNDRKESSMEKRLKQLLLKQFFALL
;
A
#
# COMPACT_ATOMS: atom_id res chain seq x y z
N MET A 1 3.47 -6.58 -4.20
CA MET A 1 4.51 -5.62 -4.65
C MET A 1 4.91 -4.69 -3.51
N ILE A 2 3.99 -3.93 -2.90
CA ILE A 2 4.31 -3.07 -1.74
C ILE A 2 4.83 -3.90 -0.55
N ASP A 3 4.27 -5.08 -0.29
CA ASP A 3 4.78 -6.00 0.74
C ASP A 3 6.29 -6.27 0.60
N SER A 4 6.75 -6.54 -0.62
CA SER A 4 8.16 -6.84 -0.90
C SER A 4 9.05 -5.65 -0.57
N PHE A 5 8.62 -4.43 -0.87
CA PHE A 5 9.36 -3.22 -0.50
C PHE A 5 9.41 -3.01 1.01
N LEU A 6 8.31 -3.24 1.71
CA LEU A 6 8.26 -3.11 3.17
C LEU A 6 9.12 -4.16 3.88
N VAL A 7 9.10 -5.41 3.42
CA VAL A 7 9.95 -6.49 3.95
C VAL A 7 11.43 -6.20 3.72
N LEU A 8 11.79 -5.70 2.53
CA LEU A 8 13.17 -5.42 2.17
C LEU A 8 13.65 -4.04 2.64
N ARG A 9 12.84 -3.26 3.36
CA ARG A 9 13.16 -1.87 3.76
C ARG A 9 14.55 -1.76 4.40
N GLN A 10 14.88 -2.62 5.36
CA GLN A 10 16.18 -2.58 6.04
C GLN A 10 17.34 -2.88 5.10
N LEU A 11 17.16 -3.82 4.17
CA LEU A 11 18.18 -4.17 3.18
C LEU A 11 18.38 -3.03 2.17
N ILE A 12 17.29 -2.39 1.75
CA ILE A 12 17.31 -1.22 0.86
C ILE A 12 18.04 -0.06 1.54
N GLN A 13 17.71 0.25 2.79
CA GLN A 13 18.39 1.29 3.57
C GLN A 13 19.88 0.99 3.77
N LYS A 14 20.23 -0.27 4.06
CA LYS A 14 21.64 -0.70 4.12
C LYS A 14 22.35 -0.49 2.78
N LEU A 15 21.72 -0.88 1.66
CA LEU A 15 22.29 -0.70 0.33
C LEU A 15 22.59 0.78 0.04
N PHE A 16 21.69 1.69 0.40
CA PHE A 16 21.93 3.12 0.26
C PHE A 16 22.98 3.66 1.23
N SER A 17 23.09 3.14 2.46
CA SER A 17 24.17 3.55 3.39
C SER A 17 25.56 3.17 2.88
N TYR A 18 25.68 2.08 2.12
CA TYR A 18 26.95 1.61 1.56
C TYR A 18 27.19 2.08 0.12
N LYS A 19 26.34 2.95 -0.45
CA LYS A 19 26.41 3.35 -1.87
C LYS A 19 27.75 3.94 -2.31
N HIS A 20 28.48 4.59 -1.39
CA HIS A 20 29.80 5.17 -1.64
C HIS A 20 30.94 4.15 -1.59
N GLN A 21 30.69 2.96 -1.03
CA GLN A 21 31.64 1.85 -0.97
C GLN A 21 31.46 0.87 -2.13
N LEU A 22 30.35 1.00 -2.87
CA LEU A 22 30.14 0.28 -4.12
C LEU A 22 31.17 0.80 -5.13
N LYS A 23 32.04 -0.08 -5.64
CA LYS A 23 33.01 0.20 -6.70
C LYS A 23 32.32 0.41 -8.06
N ILE A 24 31.35 1.33 -8.13
CA ILE A 24 30.52 1.63 -9.30
C ILE A 24 30.88 2.99 -9.87
N GLN A 25 30.48 3.27 -11.12
CA GLN A 25 30.80 4.53 -11.76
C GLN A 25 30.10 5.71 -11.03
N PRO A 26 30.73 6.89 -10.95
CA PRO A 26 30.13 8.07 -10.31
C PRO A 26 28.74 8.44 -10.86
N LYS A 27 28.52 8.23 -12.17
CA LYS A 27 27.20 8.41 -12.81
C LYS A 27 26.13 7.47 -12.24
N GLN A 28 26.51 6.25 -11.88
CA GLN A 28 25.61 5.25 -11.29
C GLN A 28 25.35 5.56 -9.81
N VAL A 29 26.35 6.03 -9.05
CA VAL A 29 26.16 6.50 -7.67
C VAL A 29 25.14 7.64 -7.61
N LYS A 30 25.27 8.61 -8.53
CA LYS A 30 24.33 9.74 -8.62
C LYS A 30 22.91 9.27 -8.93
N LYS A 31 22.74 8.40 -9.94
CA LYS A 31 21.45 7.78 -10.23
C LYS A 31 20.89 7.02 -9.04
N LEU A 32 21.72 6.29 -8.30
CA LEU A 32 21.28 5.55 -7.11
C LEU A 32 20.75 6.52 -6.05
N ALA A 33 21.45 7.63 -5.81
CA ALA A 33 21.00 8.65 -4.86
C ALA A 33 19.65 9.25 -5.26
N ASP A 34 19.38 9.41 -6.56
CA ASP A 34 18.09 9.92 -7.05
C ASP A 34 16.91 8.95 -6.78
N TYR A 35 17.18 7.66 -6.53
CA TYR A 35 16.18 6.63 -6.21
C TYR A 35 16.05 6.35 -4.70
N GLU A 36 16.80 7.05 -3.86
CA GLU A 36 16.75 6.82 -2.41
C GLU A 36 15.43 7.34 -1.83
N LEU A 37 14.63 6.41 -1.30
CA LEU A 37 13.35 6.74 -0.68
C LEU A 37 13.56 7.44 0.67
N THR A 38 12.93 8.60 0.81
CA THR A 38 12.91 9.37 2.05
C THR A 38 12.04 8.70 3.11
N SER A 39 12.13 9.17 4.37
CA SER A 39 11.25 8.65 5.43
C SER A 39 9.77 8.86 5.11
N ASP A 40 9.43 9.94 4.43
CA ASP A 40 8.05 10.24 4.05
C ASP A 40 7.55 9.29 2.96
N ASP A 41 8.40 8.93 2.00
CA ASP A 41 8.04 7.92 0.98
C ASP A 41 7.74 6.56 1.61
N TRP A 42 8.52 6.16 2.62
CA TRP A 42 8.25 4.93 3.38
C TRP A 42 6.94 5.00 4.15
N ASN A 43 6.61 6.16 4.73
CA ASN A 43 5.34 6.37 5.42
C ASN A 43 4.16 6.29 4.44
N VAL A 44 4.31 6.88 3.25
CA VAL A 44 3.32 6.78 2.16
C VAL A 44 3.10 5.32 1.77
N LEU A 45 4.17 4.54 1.58
CA LEU A 45 4.07 3.10 1.26
C LEU A 45 3.35 2.31 2.37
N LEU A 46 3.58 2.63 3.64
CA LEU A 46 2.88 1.99 4.76
C LEU A 46 1.38 2.29 4.75
N VAL A 47 1.00 3.54 4.50
CA VAL A 47 -0.42 3.95 4.40
C VAL A 47 -1.09 3.32 3.19
N LEU A 48 -0.44 3.31 2.02
CA LEU A 48 -0.96 2.63 0.83
C LEU A 48 -1.16 1.13 1.08
N HIS A 49 -0.18 0.49 1.73
CA HIS A 49 -0.27 -0.91 2.08
C HIS A 49 -1.44 -1.20 3.03
N SER A 50 -1.61 -0.43 4.10
CA SER A 50 -2.70 -0.66 5.07
C SER A 50 -4.07 -0.53 4.43
N ILE A 51 -4.26 0.44 3.53
CA ILE A 51 -5.53 0.71 2.87
C ILE A 51 -5.82 -0.30 1.76
N LEU A 52 -4.83 -0.66 0.94
CA LEU A 52 -5.04 -1.53 -0.23
C LEU A 52 -5.10 -3.02 0.14
N LYS A 53 -4.51 -3.43 1.26
CA LYS A 53 -4.46 -4.84 1.67
C LYS A 53 -5.85 -5.48 1.83
N PRO A 54 -6.85 -4.86 2.49
CA PRO A 54 -8.22 -5.37 2.51
C PRO A 54 -8.82 -5.59 1.12
N PHE A 55 -8.56 -4.67 0.17
CA PHE A 55 -9.05 -4.79 -1.20
C PHE A 55 -8.36 -5.93 -1.95
N TYR A 56 -7.05 -6.09 -1.78
CA TYR A 56 -6.32 -7.22 -2.37
C TYR A 56 -6.88 -8.57 -1.88
N HIS A 57 -7.19 -8.69 -0.59
CA HIS A 57 -7.81 -9.90 -0.06
C HIS A 57 -9.21 -10.11 -0.64
N ALA A 58 -10.03 -9.06 -0.71
CA ALA A 58 -11.35 -9.14 -1.31
C ALA A 58 -11.30 -9.55 -2.78
N THR A 59 -10.42 -8.96 -3.60
CA THR A 59 -10.29 -9.29 -5.02
C THR A 59 -9.72 -10.70 -5.24
N LYS A 60 -8.81 -11.16 -4.37
CA LYS A 60 -8.31 -12.53 -4.41
C LYS A 60 -9.41 -13.55 -4.15
N VAL A 61 -10.27 -13.31 -3.16
CA VAL A 61 -11.41 -14.19 -2.86
C VAL A 61 -12.48 -14.11 -3.95
N MET A 62 -12.70 -12.90 -4.49
CA MET A 62 -13.64 -12.68 -5.59
C MET A 62 -13.12 -13.12 -6.96
N SER A 63 -11.85 -13.52 -7.05
CA SER A 63 -11.27 -14.01 -8.30
C SER A 63 -11.93 -15.32 -8.69
N GLY A 64 -12.08 -15.55 -10.00
CA GLY A 64 -12.77 -16.71 -10.57
C GLY A 64 -12.17 -18.07 -10.19
N GLY A 65 -11.03 -18.10 -9.49
CA GLY A 65 -10.45 -19.33 -8.95
C GLY A 65 -11.21 -19.94 -7.77
N GLN A 66 -12.08 -19.19 -7.09
CA GLN A 66 -12.82 -19.68 -5.91
C GLN A 66 -14.33 -19.74 -6.10
N TYR A 67 -14.86 -19.37 -7.29
CA TYR A 67 -16.31 -19.31 -7.58
C TYR A 67 -17.13 -18.70 -6.42
N PRO A 68 -16.85 -17.43 -6.06
CA PRO A 68 -17.47 -16.80 -4.90
C PRO A 68 -19.01 -16.79 -5.04
N SER A 69 -19.71 -17.17 -3.97
CA SER A 69 -21.16 -17.04 -3.92
C SER A 69 -21.58 -15.57 -3.78
N ILE A 70 -22.80 -15.25 -4.19
CA ILE A 70 -23.32 -13.87 -4.10
C ILE A 70 -23.39 -13.37 -2.65
N GLY A 71 -23.65 -14.26 -1.68
CA GLY A 71 -23.63 -13.94 -0.26
C GLY A 71 -22.21 -13.57 0.22
N LEU A 72 -21.20 -14.26 -0.29
CA LEU A 72 -19.80 -13.97 0.03
C LEU A 72 -19.35 -12.63 -0.58
N ALA A 73 -19.79 -12.36 -1.81
CA ALA A 73 -19.58 -11.06 -2.47
C ALA A 73 -20.20 -9.91 -1.67
N PHE A 74 -21.46 -10.06 -1.26
CA PHE A 74 -22.16 -9.06 -0.45
C PHE A 74 -21.44 -8.83 0.89
N TYR A 75 -21.08 -9.91 1.59
CA TYR A 75 -20.34 -9.83 2.85
C TYR A 75 -19.02 -9.05 2.71
N LEU A 76 -18.23 -9.34 1.67
CA LEU A 76 -16.97 -8.65 1.42
C LEU A 76 -17.18 -7.16 1.10
N LEU A 77 -18.17 -6.81 0.29
CA LEU A 77 -18.51 -5.42 -0.02
C LEU A 77 -18.93 -4.65 1.24
N THR A 78 -19.80 -5.22 2.07
CA THR A 78 -20.21 -4.63 3.35
C THR A 78 -19.01 -4.45 4.27
N ARG A 79 -18.12 -5.44 4.36
CA ARG A 79 -16.92 -5.36 5.19
C ARG A 79 -15.94 -4.27 4.72
N LEU A 80 -15.75 -4.13 3.41
CA LEU A 80 -14.93 -3.05 2.83
C LEU A 80 -15.56 -1.68 3.08
N LYS A 81 -16.87 -1.53 2.90
CA LYS A 81 -17.59 -0.28 3.21
C LYS A 81 -17.41 0.10 4.68
N ASN A 82 -17.59 -0.85 5.60
CA ASN A 82 -17.39 -0.63 7.03
C ASN A 82 -15.93 -0.24 7.35
N PHE A 83 -14.95 -0.87 6.72
CA PHE A 83 -13.53 -0.52 6.87
C PHE A 83 -13.24 0.93 6.43
N LEU A 84 -13.81 1.37 5.31
CA LEU A 84 -13.64 2.73 4.80
C LEU A 84 -14.38 3.79 5.64
N GLN A 85 -15.50 3.43 6.26
CA GLN A 85 -16.27 4.32 7.13
C GLN A 85 -15.71 4.40 8.55
N HIS A 86 -15.00 3.36 8.99
CA HIS A 86 -14.37 3.34 10.29
C HIS A 86 -13.18 4.31 10.32
N ASN A 87 -13.27 5.31 11.20
CA ASN A 87 -12.20 6.26 11.48
C ASN A 87 -11.56 5.89 12.83
N ASP A 88 -10.36 5.33 12.82
CA ASP A 88 -9.54 5.23 14.02
C ASP A 88 -8.92 6.61 14.34
N ARG A 89 -8.87 6.96 15.63
CA ARG A 89 -8.27 8.20 16.13
C ARG A 89 -6.77 8.28 15.80
N LYS A 90 -6.11 7.14 15.60
CA LYS A 90 -4.69 7.03 15.24
C LYS A 90 -4.39 7.22 13.75
N GLU A 91 -5.41 7.30 12.90
CA GLU A 91 -5.22 7.42 11.45
C GLU A 91 -4.67 8.78 11.05
N SER A 92 -3.71 8.74 10.12
CA SER A 92 -3.14 9.94 9.51
C SER A 92 -4.17 10.70 8.66
N SER A 93 -3.93 12.00 8.44
CA SER A 93 -4.78 12.82 7.56
C SER A 93 -4.83 12.28 6.13
N MET A 94 -3.71 11.74 5.64
CA MET A 94 -3.61 11.08 4.34
C MET A 94 -4.49 9.84 4.26
N GLU A 95 -4.45 8.99 5.29
CA GLU A 95 -5.24 7.75 5.34
C GLU A 95 -6.74 8.04 5.30
N LYS A 96 -7.20 9.01 6.10
CA LYS A 96 -8.59 9.46 6.10
C LYS A 96 -9.02 9.97 4.72
N ARG A 97 -8.17 10.79 4.08
CA ARG A 97 -8.45 11.31 2.74
C ARG A 97 -8.54 10.20 1.69
N LEU A 98 -7.63 9.23 1.73
CA LEU A 98 -7.64 8.09 0.82
C LEU A 98 -8.88 7.21 1.02
N LYS A 99 -9.24 6.90 2.27
CA LYS A 99 -10.48 6.16 2.59
C LYS A 99 -11.71 6.88 2.04
N GLN A 100 -11.80 8.19 2.22
CA GLN A 100 -12.90 9.00 1.68
C GLN A 100 -12.96 8.98 0.15
N LEU A 101 -11.81 9.07 -0.53
CA LEU A 101 -11.75 8.98 -1.99
C LEU A 101 -12.24 7.62 -2.48
N LEU A 102 -11.78 6.53 -1.86
CA LEU A 102 -12.22 5.17 -2.20
C LEU A 102 -13.71 4.97 -1.91
N LEU A 103 -14.21 5.51 -0.80
CA LEU A 103 -15.63 5.43 -0.46
C LEU A 103 -16.48 6.14 -1.52
N LYS A 104 -16.08 7.34 -1.94
CA LYS A 104 -16.75 8.06 -3.03
C LYS A 104 -16.68 7.30 -4.36
N GLN A 105 -15.52 6.75 -4.71
CA GLN A 105 -15.34 6.07 -5.98
C GLN A 105 -16.15 4.78 -6.09
N PHE A 106 -16.20 3.98 -5.03
CA PHE A 106 -16.76 2.62 -5.08
C PHE A 106 -18.16 2.50 -4.48
N PHE A 107 -18.62 3.45 -3.67
CA PHE A 107 -19.87 3.34 -2.92
C PHE A 107 -20.78 4.58 -3.01
N ALA A 108 -20.50 5.57 -3.86
CA ALA A 108 -21.38 6.75 -4.02
C ALA A 108 -22.65 6.51 -4.86
N LEU A 109 -22.73 5.38 -5.58
CA LEU A 109 -23.86 5.02 -6.47
C LEU A 109 -24.68 3.81 -5.96
N LEU A 110 -24.46 3.39 -4.71
CA LEU A 110 -25.16 2.32 -4.01
C LEU A 110 -25.89 2.89 -2.78
#